data_AF-A0AA45WJS9-F1
#
_entry.id   AF-A0AA45WJS9-F1
#
_cell.length_a   1.000
_cell.length_b   1.000
_cell.length_c   1.000
_cell.angle_alpha   90.00
_cell.angle_beta   90.00
_cell.angle_gamma   90.00
#
_symmetry.space_group_name_H-M   'P 1'
#
loop_
_entity.id
_entity.type
_entity.pdbx_description
1 polymer ?
#
loop_
_entity_poly.entity_id
_entity_poly.type
_entity_poly.pdbx_seq_one_letter_code
_entity_poly.pdbx_strand_id
1 'polypeptide(L)'
;MMELQWGKKYRVSAFLLCLMGVLLSACANKSVSGQLSGKSKHWEVALAYQYQDESDGSEKVTVKYLGKDVLVVGNVLVKIKDSSNNTTNHQNVMLDEKGTAIIESVVQPNANPEKKNVQVELQWNGFKEVVSLK
;
A
#
# COMPACT_ATOMS: atom_id res chain seq x y z
N MET A 1 0.53 -43.82 46.89
CA MET A 1 1.17 -42.49 46.74
C MET A 1 2.37 -42.71 45.83
N MET A 2 2.21 -42.49 44.52
CA MET A 2 3.24 -42.79 43.52
C MET A 2 4.10 -41.54 43.28
N GLU A 3 5.32 -41.58 43.81
CA GLU A 3 6.37 -40.60 43.57
C GLU A 3 6.86 -40.72 42.12
N LEU A 4 6.37 -39.84 41.24
CA LEU A 4 6.88 -39.71 39.88
C LEU A 4 8.25 -39.00 39.93
N GLN A 5 9.31 -39.80 40.02
CA GLN A 5 10.70 -39.37 39.86
C GLN A 5 10.95 -38.95 38.40
N TRP A 6 10.51 -37.75 38.02
CA TRP A 6 10.87 -37.12 36.75
C TRP A 6 12.36 -36.74 36.78
N GLY A 7 13.19 -37.65 36.28
CA GLY A 7 14.64 -37.46 36.13
C GLY A 7 14.97 -36.14 35.44
N LYS A 8 16.06 -35.49 35.88
CA LYS A 8 16.60 -34.21 35.36
C LYS A 8 16.58 -34.06 33.82
N LYS A 9 16.61 -35.17 33.07
CA LYS A 9 16.53 -35.22 31.60
C LYS A 9 15.22 -34.67 31.01
N TYR A 10 14.08 -34.90 31.68
CA TYR A 10 12.76 -34.48 31.18
C TYR A 10 12.47 -33.00 31.45
N ARG A 11 13.11 -32.41 32.47
CA ARG A 11 13.02 -30.97 32.78
C ARG A 11 13.65 -30.11 31.68
N VAL A 12 14.80 -30.52 31.15
CA VAL A 12 15.49 -29.83 30.05
C VAL A 12 14.68 -29.94 28.75
N SER A 13 14.09 -31.11 28.49
CA SER A 13 13.28 -31.34 27.29
C SER A 13 11.97 -30.53 27.30
N ALA A 14 11.29 -30.43 28.45
CA ALA A 14 10.11 -29.57 28.60
C ALA A 14 10.45 -28.08 28.44
N PHE A 15 11.60 -27.66 28.97
CA PHE A 15 12.07 -26.28 28.83
C PHE A 15 12.40 -25.93 27.37
N LEU A 16 13.03 -26.86 26.64
CA LEU A 16 13.33 -26.69 25.21
C LEU A 16 12.05 -26.58 24.37
N LEU A 17 11.02 -27.39 24.67
CA LEU A 17 9.73 -27.38 23.98
C LEU A 17 8.96 -26.08 24.20
N CYS A 18 8.95 -25.55 25.43
CA CYS A 18 8.40 -24.23 25.73
C CYS A 18 9.16 -23.11 25.01
N LEU A 19 10.50 -23.17 24.97
CA LEU A 19 11.32 -22.18 24.28
C LEU A 19 11.07 -22.19 22.76
N MET A 20 10.88 -23.38 22.18
CA MET A 20 10.56 -23.55 20.76
C MET A 20 9.16 -23.01 20.42
N GLY A 21 8.18 -23.14 21.32
CA GLY A 21 6.86 -22.51 21.20
C GLY A 21 6.89 -20.98 21.17
N VAL A 22 7.75 -20.36 22.00
CA VAL A 22 7.96 -18.90 22.02
C VAL A 22 8.69 -18.40 20.76
N LEU A 23 9.62 -19.20 20.23
CA LEU A 23 10.33 -18.88 18.97
C LEU A 23 9.42 -18.98 17.73
N LEU A 24 8.42 -19.87 17.73
CA LEU A 24 7.45 -20.00 16.63
C LEU A 24 6.44 -18.84 16.57
N SER A 25 6.13 -18.21 17.71
CA SER A 25 5.31 -16.98 17.75
C SER A 25 6.02 -15.73 17.25
N ALA A 26 7.33 -15.78 16.97
CA ALA A 26 8.10 -14.65 16.44
C ALA A 26 8.09 -14.55 14.90
N CYS A 27 7.46 -15.50 14.19
CA CYS A 27 7.03 -15.31 12.80
C CYS A 27 5.76 -14.42 12.70
N ALA A 28 5.60 -13.49 13.65
CA ALA A 28 4.45 -12.62 13.76
C ALA A 28 4.52 -11.50 12.73
N ASN A 29 3.51 -11.48 11.86
CA ASN A 29 2.95 -10.35 11.14
C ASN A 29 3.94 -9.52 10.30
N LYS A 30 4.09 -9.90 9.03
CA LYS A 30 4.77 -9.06 8.04
C LYS A 30 3.87 -7.89 7.65
N SER A 31 4.09 -6.72 8.25
CA SER A 31 3.56 -5.46 7.73
C SER A 31 4.42 -5.00 6.55
N VAL A 32 3.81 -4.70 5.41
CA VAL A 32 4.51 -4.10 4.27
C VAL A 32 4.00 -2.67 4.09
N SER A 33 4.90 -1.70 4.10
CA SER A 33 4.57 -0.31 3.80
C SER A 33 5.61 0.30 2.87
N GLY A 34 5.19 1.28 2.09
CA GLY A 34 6.08 1.97 1.18
C GLY A 34 5.41 3.14 0.49
N GLN A 35 6.20 3.83 -0.31
CA GLN A 35 5.74 4.95 -1.12
C GLN A 35 6.38 4.86 -2.48
N LEU A 36 5.56 4.99 -3.52
CA LEU A 36 6.02 5.18 -4.89
C LEU A 36 5.72 6.61 -5.31
N SER A 37 6.56 7.19 -6.15
CA SER A 37 6.30 8.52 -6.68
C SER A 37 6.77 8.67 -8.13
N GLY A 38 6.21 9.65 -8.82
CA GLY A 38 6.56 9.97 -10.18
C GLY A 38 6.10 11.36 -10.57
N LYS A 39 6.67 11.86 -11.66
CA LYS A 39 6.28 13.16 -12.25
C LYS A 39 6.15 13.04 -13.76
N SER A 40 5.23 13.81 -14.32
CA SER A 40 5.14 14.12 -15.74
C SER A 40 5.34 15.63 -15.94
N LYS A 41 4.98 16.14 -17.12
CA LYS A 41 5.14 17.56 -17.44
C LYS A 41 4.26 18.45 -16.55
N HIS A 42 3.03 18.03 -16.26
CA HIS A 42 2.10 18.84 -15.48
C HIS A 42 1.67 18.21 -14.17
N TRP A 43 2.12 16.99 -13.84
CA TRP A 43 1.66 16.28 -12.65
C TRP A 43 2.79 15.69 -11.84
N GLU A 44 2.60 15.69 -10.54
CA GLU A 44 3.34 14.90 -9.56
C GLU A 44 2.36 13.97 -8.86
N VAL A 45 2.74 12.70 -8.73
CA VAL A 45 1.89 11.68 -8.14
C VAL A 45 2.67 10.89 -7.12
N ALA A 46 2.05 10.62 -5.98
CA ALA A 46 2.56 9.74 -4.94
C ALA A 46 1.50 8.70 -4.55
N LEU A 47 1.91 7.45 -4.44
CA LEU A 47 1.10 6.35 -3.89
C LEU A 47 1.79 5.89 -2.60
N ALA A 48 1.15 6.14 -1.46
CA ALA A 48 1.53 5.54 -0.19
C ALA A 48 0.66 4.30 0.06
N TYR A 49 1.27 3.22 0.53
CA TYR A 49 0.57 1.97 0.84
C TYR A 49 1.04 1.39 2.16
N GLN A 50 0.12 0.76 2.86
CA GLN A 50 0.37 0.02 4.08
C GLN A 50 -0.57 -1.19 4.12
N TYR A 51 0.00 -2.39 4.20
CA TYR A 51 -0.71 -3.66 4.27
C TYR A 51 -0.39 -4.37 5.58
N GLN A 52 -1.43 -4.87 6.24
CA GLN A 52 -1.33 -5.77 7.39
C GLN A 52 -1.93 -7.12 7.00
N ASP A 53 -1.07 -8.05 6.60
CA ASP A 53 -1.41 -9.45 6.26
C ASP A 53 -2.61 -9.61 5.30
N GLU A 54 -3.26 -10.79 5.28
CA GLU A 54 -4.44 -11.13 4.47
C GLU A 54 -5.73 -10.38 4.89
N SER A 55 -5.66 -9.31 5.70
CA SER A 55 -6.84 -8.75 6.37
C SER A 55 -7.24 -7.37 5.85
N ASP A 56 -6.37 -6.38 5.98
CA ASP A 56 -6.70 -4.99 5.68
C ASP A 56 -5.47 -4.19 5.20
N GLY A 57 -5.70 -3.26 4.29
CA GLY A 57 -4.67 -2.32 3.83
C GLY A 57 -5.26 -0.96 3.47
N SER A 58 -4.40 0.04 3.45
CA SER A 58 -4.75 1.38 2.99
C SER A 58 -3.83 1.79 1.85
N GLU A 59 -4.43 2.30 0.78
CA GLU A 59 -3.74 2.99 -0.30
C GLU A 59 -4.17 4.45 -0.32
N LYS A 60 -3.19 5.34 -0.44
CA LYS A 60 -3.42 6.77 -0.59
C LYS A 60 -2.69 7.28 -1.81
N VAL A 61 -3.45 7.70 -2.82
CA VAL A 61 -2.91 8.37 -4.00
C VAL A 61 -3.06 9.86 -3.83
N THR A 62 -1.95 10.57 -3.90
CA THR A 62 -1.91 12.03 -3.95
C THR A 62 -1.53 12.44 -5.36
N VAL A 63 -2.38 13.23 -6.01
CA VAL A 63 -2.10 13.83 -7.31
C VAL A 63 -1.95 15.33 -7.12
N LYS A 64 -0.92 15.92 -7.73
CA LYS A 64 -0.63 17.35 -7.65
C LYS A 64 -0.36 17.91 -9.03
N TYR A 65 -1.14 18.91 -9.41
CA TYR A 65 -0.91 19.70 -10.61
C TYR A 65 0.28 20.65 -10.39
N LEU A 66 1.19 20.70 -11.35
CA LEU A 66 2.42 21.50 -11.31
C LEU A 66 2.29 22.82 -12.07
N GLY A 67 1.22 22.98 -12.87
CA GLY A 67 0.93 24.22 -13.58
C GLY A 67 0.41 25.31 -12.65
N LYS A 68 0.49 26.56 -13.11
CA LYS A 68 0.03 27.75 -12.36
C LYS A 68 -1.47 28.01 -12.50
N ASP A 69 -2.09 27.29 -13.42
CA ASP A 69 -3.44 27.45 -13.93
C ASP A 69 -4.40 26.40 -13.32
N VAL A 70 -4.20 26.06 -12.04
CA VAL A 70 -5.01 25.08 -11.31
C VAL A 70 -6.52 25.35 -11.42
N LEU A 71 -6.93 26.62 -11.37
CA LEU A 71 -8.34 27.03 -11.39
C LEU A 71 -9.07 26.64 -12.67
N VAL A 72 -8.35 26.39 -13.76
CA VAL A 72 -8.95 25.99 -15.04
C VAL A 72 -8.86 24.49 -15.29
N VAL A 73 -8.12 23.70 -14.50
CA VAL A 73 -7.92 22.25 -14.70
C VAL A 73 -9.25 21.48 -14.63
N GLY A 74 -10.18 21.93 -13.78
CA GLY A 74 -11.50 21.32 -13.64
C GLY A 74 -11.45 19.91 -13.04
N ASN A 75 -12.39 19.06 -13.46
CA ASN A 75 -12.48 17.68 -13.00
C ASN A 75 -11.41 16.82 -13.67
N VAL A 76 -10.74 15.99 -12.86
CA VAL A 76 -9.68 15.09 -13.30
C VAL A 76 -10.20 13.65 -13.26
N LEU A 77 -9.92 12.89 -14.32
CA LEU A 77 -10.04 11.44 -14.33
C LEU A 77 -8.67 10.84 -13.98
N VAL A 78 -8.62 10.10 -12.89
CA VAL A 78 -7.41 9.41 -12.41
C VAL A 78 -7.60 7.91 -12.60
N LYS A 79 -6.73 7.27 -13.39
CA LYS A 79 -6.70 5.82 -13.56
C LYS A 79 -5.39 5.26 -13.05
N ILE A 80 -5.47 4.35 -12.08
CA ILE A 80 -4.31 3.70 -11.49
C ILE A 80 -4.23 2.30 -12.08
N LYS A 81 -3.11 1.99 -12.73
CA LYS A 81 -2.85 0.70 -13.35
C LYS A 81 -1.68 0.01 -12.64
N ASP A 82 -1.92 -1.20 -12.15
CA ASP A 82 -0.88 -2.01 -11.50
C ASP A 82 -0.11 -2.90 -12.49
N SER A 83 0.88 -3.63 -11.98
CA SER A 83 1.68 -4.60 -12.74
C SER A 83 0.86 -5.73 -13.37
N SER A 84 -0.29 -6.06 -12.78
CA SER A 84 -1.21 -7.09 -13.25
C SER A 84 -2.21 -6.56 -14.29
N ASN A 85 -2.06 -5.30 -14.72
CA ASN A 85 -3.00 -4.57 -15.58
C ASN A 85 -4.39 -4.33 -14.97
N ASN A 86 -4.59 -4.55 -13.66
CA ASN A 86 -5.82 -4.11 -13.01
C ASN A 86 -5.87 -2.58 -13.04
N THR A 87 -7.04 -2.04 -13.33
CA THR A 87 -7.24 -0.60 -13.46
C THR A 87 -8.31 -0.14 -12.49
N THR A 88 -7.92 0.73 -11.56
CA THR A 88 -8.86 1.44 -10.68
C THR A 88 -9.12 2.83 -11.25
N ASN A 89 -10.39 3.18 -11.42
CA ASN A 89 -10.79 4.45 -12.01
C ASN A 89 -11.45 5.35 -10.96
N HIS A 90 -10.96 6.58 -10.83
CA HIS A 90 -11.56 7.63 -10.02
C HIS A 90 -11.99 8.78 -10.94
N GLN A 91 -13.29 8.99 -11.03
CA GLN A 91 -13.90 10.04 -11.85
C GLN A 91 -14.19 11.28 -11.00
N ASN A 92 -14.26 12.45 -11.64
CA ASN A 92 -14.61 13.72 -10.99
C ASN A 92 -13.72 14.08 -9.81
N VAL A 93 -12.42 13.78 -9.89
CA VAL A 93 -11.45 14.17 -8.86
C VAL A 93 -11.24 15.68 -8.98
N MET A 94 -11.66 16.42 -7.95
CA MET A 94 -11.47 17.86 -7.87
C MET A 94 -10.18 18.18 -7.11
N LEU A 95 -9.39 19.10 -7.67
CA LEU A 95 -8.21 19.63 -7.00
C LEU A 95 -8.60 20.71 -5.99
N ASP A 96 -7.84 20.79 -4.91
CA ASP A 96 -7.88 21.92 -3.99
C ASP A 96 -7.25 23.19 -4.61
N GLU A 97 -7.28 24.30 -3.88
CA GLU A 97 -6.70 25.58 -4.29
C GLU A 97 -5.19 25.51 -4.57
N LYS A 98 -4.50 24.49 -4.05
CA LYS A 98 -3.06 24.24 -4.24
C LYS A 98 -2.80 23.24 -5.38
N GLY A 99 -3.83 22.81 -6.10
CA GLY A 99 -3.74 21.86 -7.20
C GLY A 99 -3.55 20.43 -6.75
N THR A 100 -3.91 20.09 -5.51
CA THR A 100 -3.72 18.76 -4.95
C THR A 100 -5.06 18.06 -4.76
N ALA A 101 -5.10 16.76 -5.03
CA ALA A 101 -6.19 15.89 -4.61
C ALA A 101 -5.65 14.63 -3.96
N ILE A 102 -6.36 14.14 -2.94
CA ILE A 102 -6.04 12.92 -2.21
C ILE A 102 -7.18 11.93 -2.43
N ILE A 103 -6.83 10.74 -2.90
CA ILE A 103 -7.73 9.64 -3.15
C ILE A 103 -7.34 8.53 -2.19
N GLU A 104 -8.20 8.27 -1.22
CA GLU A 104 -8.01 7.20 -0.24
C GLU A 104 -8.83 5.99 -0.66
N SER A 105 -8.21 4.82 -0.62
CA SER A 105 -8.88 3.54 -0.86
C SER A 105 -8.50 2.58 0.26
N VAL A 106 -9.52 1.96 0.85
CA VAL A 106 -9.32 0.78 1.67
C VAL A 106 -9.13 -0.38 0.71
N VAL A 107 -8.00 -1.07 0.85
CA VAL A 107 -7.65 -2.20 -0.02
C VAL A 107 -8.19 -3.48 0.61
N GLN A 108 -8.82 -4.30 -0.22
CA GLN A 108 -9.40 -5.57 0.22
C GLN A 108 -8.31 -6.54 0.74
N PRO A 109 -8.71 -7.48 1.62
CA PRO A 109 -7.87 -8.61 2.01
C PRO A 109 -7.29 -9.32 0.79
N ASN A 110 -5.97 -9.59 0.78
CA ASN A 110 -5.16 -10.24 -0.29
C ASN A 110 -4.56 -9.36 -1.40
N ALA A 111 -4.44 -8.04 -1.22
CA ALA A 111 -3.69 -7.24 -2.18
C ALA A 111 -2.20 -7.59 -2.18
N ASN A 112 -1.68 -7.88 -3.38
CA ASN A 112 -0.27 -8.21 -3.57
C ASN A 112 0.62 -7.01 -3.15
N PRO A 113 1.52 -7.18 -2.18
CA PRO A 113 2.38 -6.09 -1.69
C PRO A 113 3.45 -5.66 -2.72
N GLU A 114 3.71 -6.45 -3.76
CA GLU A 114 4.66 -6.09 -4.80
C GLU A 114 4.06 -5.11 -5.82
N LYS A 115 3.89 -3.85 -5.40
CA LYS A 115 3.59 -2.73 -6.30
C LYS A 115 4.83 -2.38 -7.13
N LYS A 116 5.15 -3.20 -8.14
CA LYS A 116 6.14 -2.88 -9.17
C LYS A 116 5.42 -2.29 -10.38
N ASN A 117 6.00 -1.28 -11.03
CA ASN A 117 5.47 -0.70 -12.28
C ASN A 117 4.05 -0.12 -12.21
N VAL A 118 3.71 0.61 -11.15
CA VAL A 118 2.42 1.32 -11.09
C VAL A 118 2.44 2.51 -12.05
N GLN A 119 1.39 2.66 -12.86
CA GLN A 119 1.19 3.81 -13.73
C GLN A 119 -0.10 4.54 -13.36
N VAL A 120 -0.03 5.87 -13.33
CA VAL A 120 -1.19 6.72 -13.09
C VAL A 120 -1.45 7.56 -14.33
N GLU A 121 -2.57 7.30 -14.99
CA GLU A 121 -3.06 8.07 -16.11
C GLU A 121 -4.00 9.17 -15.62
N LEU A 122 -3.71 10.40 -16.02
CA LEU A 122 -4.44 11.60 -15.66
C LEU A 122 -5.05 12.19 -16.92
N GLN A 123 -6.36 12.44 -16.91
CA GLN A 123 -7.04 13.15 -17.99
C GLN A 123 -7.80 14.35 -17.43
N TRP A 124 -7.64 15.51 -18.07
CA TRP A 124 -8.28 16.77 -17.70
C TRP A 124 -8.39 17.64 -18.94
N ASN A 125 -9.51 18.35 -19.15
CA ASN A 125 -9.68 19.29 -20.26
C ASN A 125 -9.24 18.79 -21.65
N GLY A 126 -9.43 17.51 -21.95
CA GLY A 126 -8.99 16.89 -23.22
C GLY A 126 -7.49 16.58 -23.31
N PHE A 127 -6.69 16.93 -22.31
CA PHE A 127 -5.30 16.49 -22.15
C PHE A 127 -5.23 15.14 -21.45
N LYS A 128 -4.15 14.41 -21.71
CA LYS A 128 -3.83 13.13 -21.10
C LYS A 128 -2.34 13.03 -20.82
N GLU A 129 -2.00 12.62 -19.60
CA GLU A 129 -0.62 12.28 -19.21
C GLU A 129 -0.58 10.97 -18.44
N VAL A 130 0.58 10.31 -18.49
CA VAL A 130 0.84 9.08 -17.75
C VAL A 130 2.08 9.30 -16.90
N VAL A 131 1.96 8.98 -15.62
CA VAL A 131 3.03 9.07 -14.63
C VAL A 131 3.39 7.64 -14.19
N SER A 132 4.61 7.22 -14.50
CA SER A 132 5.15 5.96 -13.98
C SER A 132 5.71 6.18 -12.59
N LEU A 133 5.21 5.42 -11.61
CA LEU A 133 5.66 5.48 -10.23
C LEU A 133 6.81 4.49 -10.00
N LYS A 134 7.81 4.94 -9.25
CA LYS A 134 8.99 4.16 -8.86
C LYS A 134 9.27 4.30 -7.38
#